data_AF-A0A524M5K4-F1
#
_entry.id   AF-A0A524M5K4-F1
#
_cell.length_a   1.000
_cell.length_b   1.000
_cell.length_c   1.000
_cell.angle_alpha   90.00
_cell.angle_beta   90.00
_cell.angle_gamma   90.00
#
_symmetry.space_group_name_H-M   'P 1'
#
loop_
_entity.id
_entity.type
_entity.pdbx_description
1 polymer ?
#
loop_
_entity_poly.entity_id
_entity_poly.type
_entity_poly.pdbx_seq_one_letter_code
_entity_poly.pdbx_strand_id
1 'polypeptide(L)'
;MRQTLKSFHIIFVALLFMVIVLPVPGETLGPPRPETFPLLHFSTATGSVRTHELRISTDGGRSWGVPSGLPVRVLPANTAGTPLPVTAVAVHGSTPADLQGPLVLAAIGSRLFASTDEGSSWTEVDLADVTNPSSYITAVAIDPQDRGHWVIGTSYDGIYRSTDAGASWRDLTAGRGVTPLRLGAGFYEEVEGIRFTNGGTIVLTLGFGAGFVAVDPQSAVGVRLGPAIDGPTSYRRLATTVPSGETLAPGATVSIRTGELLPVSLQDATPERSAATTDRLARAADHTGIYISAPNASTENLDRYFRYVVGKGFSSVVVDLKDDLGRVTYASDLVLPNAVGAVEPWIDLPDLVERAHHYGIYVIGRIVVFKDPRLYAYDGNRYAIWDRRRDHPWGVFRTYTNEETGERRTVQVEHWVDPYSPEVWDYNISIAREVVTLGVDEIQFDYIRFPSDGNTEDVVTRYEVPGADRVQALEGFLSSARDALDVPIGIDVFGFNGWSSMNYLGQDITRLARYVDVISPMFYPSHFALPFLPQFSYLGRARVIYDLGTRRNQALAGPDTLIRPYIQAFLIGPELQFSEPTYREYLQLQVQGSRQAGSSGFTLWNASGRYYMLP
;
A
#
# COMPACT_ATOMS: atom_id res chain seq x y z
N MET A 1 1.31 -61.75 -52.86
CA MET A 1 0.48 -61.72 -51.64
C MET A 1 1.35 -61.24 -50.50
N ARG A 2 0.91 -60.19 -49.78
CA ARG A 2 1.65 -59.33 -48.83
C ARG A 2 2.46 -58.19 -49.47
N GLN A 3 1.82 -57.03 -49.55
CA GLN A 3 2.44 -55.72 -49.71
C GLN A 3 1.94 -54.83 -48.56
N THR A 4 2.89 -54.12 -47.97
CA THR A 4 2.80 -53.18 -46.85
C THR A 4 2.05 -51.91 -47.29
N LEU A 5 0.92 -51.59 -46.66
CA LEU A 5 0.32 -50.25 -46.75
C LEU A 5 0.76 -49.44 -45.52
N LYS A 6 1.45 -48.33 -45.78
CA LYS A 6 1.79 -47.29 -44.80
C LYS A 6 0.53 -46.49 -44.48
N SER A 7 0.14 -46.44 -43.20
CA SER A 7 -0.85 -45.49 -42.69
C SER A 7 -0.19 -44.12 -42.51
N PHE A 8 -0.64 -43.12 -43.26
CA PHE A 8 -0.42 -41.71 -42.96
C PHE A 8 -1.22 -41.37 -41.70
N HIS A 9 -0.56 -41.02 -40.59
CA HIS A 9 -1.16 -40.25 -39.50
C HIS A 9 -0.68 -38.80 -39.65
N ILE A 10 -1.62 -37.94 -39.99
CA ILE A 10 -1.46 -36.48 -39.98
C ILE A 10 -1.32 -36.06 -38.53
N ILE A 11 -0.13 -35.60 -38.13
CA ILE A 11 0.09 -34.95 -36.84
C ILE A 11 -0.48 -33.54 -36.95
N PHE A 12 -1.64 -33.29 -36.34
CA PHE A 12 -2.13 -31.94 -36.10
C PHE A 12 -1.28 -31.33 -34.97
N VAL A 13 -0.38 -30.42 -35.33
CA VAL A 13 0.30 -29.56 -34.36
C VAL A 13 -0.71 -28.48 -33.97
N ALA A 14 -1.34 -28.64 -32.80
CA ALA A 14 -2.09 -27.55 -32.19
C ALA A 14 -1.09 -26.47 -31.74
N LEU A 15 -1.23 -25.25 -32.27
CA LEU A 15 -0.59 -24.07 -31.71
C LEU A 15 -1.14 -23.86 -30.29
N LEU A 16 -0.35 -24.19 -29.27
CA LEU A 16 -0.61 -23.80 -27.88
C LEU A 16 -0.17 -22.34 -27.73
N PHE A 17 -1.06 -21.45 -27.28
CA PHE A 17 -0.75 -20.06 -26.93
C PHE A 17 -0.58 -19.94 -25.40
N MET A 18 0.37 -19.14 -24.92
CA MET A 18 0.77 -19.13 -23.51
C MET A 18 0.85 -17.69 -23.00
N VAL A 19 0.01 -17.31 -22.03
CA VAL A 19 0.16 -16.04 -21.30
C VAL A 19 0.87 -16.38 -19.99
N ILE A 20 2.10 -15.92 -19.81
CA ILE A 20 2.87 -16.07 -18.57
C ILE A 20 3.11 -14.68 -18.03
N VAL A 21 2.83 -14.52 -16.74
CA VAL A 21 3.12 -13.29 -16.02
C VAL A 21 4.45 -13.48 -15.28
N LEU A 22 5.47 -12.69 -15.61
CA LEU A 22 6.84 -12.84 -15.10
C LEU A 22 7.17 -11.75 -14.05
N PRO A 23 7.92 -12.08 -12.98
CA PRO A 23 8.54 -11.10 -12.12
C PRO A 23 9.93 -10.68 -12.65
N VAL A 24 10.23 -9.37 -12.59
CA VAL A 24 11.56 -8.71 -12.69
C VAL A 24 12.07 -8.28 -14.10
N PRO A 25 12.61 -7.04 -14.25
CA PRO A 25 13.32 -6.58 -15.45
C PRO A 25 14.83 -6.81 -15.37
N GLY A 26 15.49 -7.09 -16.50
CA GLY A 26 16.92 -6.80 -16.65
C GLY A 26 17.83 -7.87 -17.25
N GLU A 27 17.41 -9.14 -17.35
CA GLU A 27 18.25 -10.17 -17.99
C GLU A 27 17.73 -10.54 -19.38
N THR A 28 18.66 -10.57 -20.34
CA THR A 28 18.47 -11.25 -21.63
C THR A 28 18.42 -12.75 -21.36
N LEU A 29 17.26 -13.23 -20.89
CA LEU A 29 16.99 -14.64 -20.82
C LEU A 29 17.06 -15.19 -22.25
N GLY A 30 18.03 -16.07 -22.49
CA GLY A 30 18.05 -16.89 -23.70
C GLY A 30 16.72 -17.62 -23.89
N PRO A 31 16.44 -18.15 -25.10
CA PRO A 31 15.13 -18.72 -25.44
C PRO A 31 14.69 -19.69 -24.33
N PRO A 32 13.59 -19.37 -23.62
CA PRO A 32 13.23 -20.14 -22.46
C PRO A 32 12.87 -21.57 -22.88
N ARG A 33 13.26 -22.54 -22.04
CA ARG A 33 12.87 -23.92 -22.27
C ARG A 33 11.38 -24.05 -21.88
N PRO A 34 10.55 -24.77 -22.66
CA PRO A 34 9.10 -24.90 -22.42
C PRO A 34 8.69 -25.46 -21.04
N GLU A 35 9.67 -25.88 -20.24
CA GLU A 35 9.54 -26.74 -19.06
C GLU A 35 9.84 -25.97 -17.76
N THR A 36 10.30 -24.71 -17.84
CA THR A 36 10.71 -23.87 -16.70
C THR A 36 9.67 -22.84 -16.27
N PHE A 37 8.49 -22.84 -16.88
CA PHE A 37 7.40 -21.94 -16.49
C PHE A 37 6.13 -22.71 -16.19
N PRO A 38 5.24 -22.19 -15.32
CA PRO A 38 3.92 -22.77 -15.18
C PRO A 38 3.20 -22.71 -16.53
N LEU A 39 3.09 -23.87 -17.19
CA LEU A 39 2.15 -24.13 -18.26
C LEU A 39 0.74 -23.89 -17.72
N LEU A 40 0.20 -22.70 -17.94
CA LEU A 40 -1.21 -22.40 -17.72
C LEU A 40 -2.00 -23.08 -18.83
N HIS A 41 -2.33 -24.35 -18.62
CA HIS A 41 -3.21 -25.09 -19.52
C HIS A 41 -4.63 -24.49 -19.50
N PHE A 42 -5.21 -24.36 -20.69
CA PHE A 42 -6.53 -23.80 -20.97
C PHE A 42 -7.65 -24.53 -20.23
N SER A 43 -8.05 -23.99 -19.07
CA SER A 43 -9.43 -23.88 -18.59
C SER A 43 -9.42 -22.94 -17.39
N THR A 44 -9.81 -21.68 -17.58
CA THR A 44 -9.99 -20.65 -16.54
C THR A 44 -8.85 -20.53 -15.53
N ALA A 45 -7.76 -19.88 -15.93
CA ALA A 45 -6.73 -19.44 -15.00
C ALA A 45 -7.21 -18.18 -14.27
N THR A 46 -7.28 -18.26 -12.94
CA THR A 46 -7.57 -17.14 -12.03
C THR A 46 -6.44 -17.04 -11.02
N GLY A 47 -5.86 -15.85 -10.84
CA GLY A 47 -4.85 -15.63 -9.81
C GLY A 47 -4.66 -14.15 -9.48
N SER A 48 -4.39 -13.86 -8.21
CA SER A 48 -3.71 -12.62 -7.83
C SER A 48 -2.28 -12.70 -8.33
N VAL A 49 -1.91 -11.69 -9.11
CA VAL A 49 -0.61 -11.59 -9.72
C VAL A 49 -0.12 -10.21 -9.37
N ARG A 50 0.78 -10.11 -8.39
CA ARG A 50 1.51 -8.88 -8.09
C ARG A 50 2.85 -8.93 -8.81
N THR A 51 2.83 -8.72 -10.12
CA THR A 51 4.07 -8.65 -10.91
C THR A 51 4.33 -7.25 -11.39
N HIS A 52 5.61 -6.99 -11.63
CA HIS A 52 6.10 -5.71 -12.12
C HIS A 52 5.76 -5.49 -13.60
N GLU A 53 5.42 -6.55 -14.33
CA GLU A 53 5.20 -6.51 -15.76
C GLU A 53 4.26 -7.64 -16.20
N LEU A 54 3.30 -7.32 -17.08
CA LEU A 54 2.56 -8.30 -17.86
C LEU A 54 3.34 -8.55 -19.15
N ARG A 55 3.55 -9.82 -19.49
CA ARG A 55 4.14 -10.21 -20.77
C ARG A 55 3.22 -11.19 -21.49
N ILE A 56 3.29 -11.16 -22.80
CA ILE A 56 2.43 -11.96 -23.67
C ILE A 56 3.30 -12.74 -24.64
N SER A 57 2.92 -13.99 -24.90
CA SER A 57 3.49 -14.80 -25.95
C SER A 57 2.41 -15.32 -26.88
N THR A 58 2.60 -15.08 -28.18
CA THR A 58 1.73 -15.56 -29.26
C THR A 58 2.33 -16.75 -30.02
N ASP A 59 3.50 -17.24 -29.61
CA ASP A 59 4.22 -18.32 -30.29
C ASP A 59 4.46 -19.56 -29.41
N GLY A 60 3.61 -19.71 -28.39
CA GLY A 60 3.67 -20.82 -27.44
C GLY A 60 4.82 -20.70 -26.44
N GLY A 61 5.15 -19.46 -26.04
CA GLY A 61 6.13 -19.15 -25.02
C GLY A 61 7.57 -19.03 -25.54
N ARG A 62 7.80 -19.07 -26.85
CA ARG A 62 9.15 -18.97 -27.44
C ARG A 62 9.68 -17.54 -27.41
N SER A 63 8.81 -16.55 -27.53
CA SER A 63 9.10 -15.14 -27.35
C SER A 63 8.07 -14.45 -26.47
N TRP A 64 8.50 -13.36 -25.83
CA TRP A 64 7.70 -12.59 -24.87
C TRP A 64 7.76 -11.11 -25.23
N GLY A 65 6.60 -10.49 -25.36
CA GLY A 65 6.45 -9.06 -25.61
C GLY A 65 5.73 -8.35 -24.48
N VAL A 66 5.97 -7.05 -24.33
CA VAL A 66 5.19 -6.16 -23.46
C VAL A 66 3.95 -5.72 -24.23
N PRO A 67 2.74 -5.88 -23.68
CA PRO A 67 1.52 -5.39 -24.31
C PRO A 67 1.55 -3.87 -24.45
N SER A 68 1.13 -3.37 -25.62
CA SER A 68 0.86 -1.95 -25.83
C SER A 68 -0.53 -1.55 -25.33
N GLY A 69 -0.71 -0.30 -24.90
CA GLY A 69 -2.01 0.25 -24.52
C GLY A 69 -2.37 0.12 -23.03
N LEU A 70 -1.59 -0.63 -22.25
CA LEU A 70 -1.69 -0.61 -20.79
C LEU A 70 -0.94 0.59 -20.19
N PRO A 71 -1.38 1.11 -19.03
CA PRO A 71 -0.72 2.19 -18.32
C PRO A 71 0.76 1.90 -18.02
N VAL A 72 1.60 2.89 -18.27
CA VAL A 72 3.03 2.88 -17.95
C VAL A 72 3.34 3.99 -16.93
N ARG A 73 4.47 3.85 -16.25
CA ARG A 73 5.04 4.89 -15.40
C ARG A 73 5.38 6.10 -16.26
N VAL A 74 5.03 7.27 -15.75
CA VAL A 74 5.57 8.54 -16.21
C VAL A 74 6.46 9.18 -15.14
N LEU A 75 6.30 8.78 -13.87
CA LEU A 75 7.24 9.04 -12.79
C LEU A 75 7.54 7.76 -11.99
N PRO A 76 8.72 7.64 -11.37
CA PRO A 76 9.88 8.54 -11.50
C PRO A 76 10.55 8.47 -12.89
N ALA A 77 11.28 9.53 -13.28
CA ALA A 77 11.82 9.69 -14.64
C ALA A 77 12.78 8.57 -15.08
N ASN A 78 13.56 8.01 -14.14
CA ASN A 78 14.46 6.87 -14.37
C ASN A 78 13.74 5.56 -14.74
N THR A 79 12.44 5.44 -14.44
CA THR A 79 11.60 4.28 -14.77
C THR A 79 10.43 4.64 -15.69
N ALA A 80 10.44 5.85 -16.26
CA ALA A 80 9.43 6.28 -17.20
C ALA A 80 9.35 5.32 -18.41
N GLY A 81 8.13 5.03 -18.85
CA GLY A 81 7.83 4.05 -19.90
C GLY A 81 7.77 2.60 -19.43
N THR A 82 8.19 2.28 -18.20
CA THR A 82 8.04 0.92 -17.67
C THR A 82 6.58 0.64 -17.29
N PRO A 83 6.06 -0.60 -17.44
CA PRO A 83 4.68 -0.92 -17.09
C PRO A 83 4.33 -0.67 -15.61
N LEU A 84 3.09 -0.27 -15.36
CA LEU A 84 2.55 -0.28 -14.00
C LEU A 84 2.28 -1.71 -13.53
N PRO A 85 2.37 -1.98 -12.21
CA PRO A 85 2.16 -3.32 -11.69
C PRO A 85 0.74 -3.80 -11.97
N VAL A 86 0.63 -4.99 -12.55
CA VAL A 86 -0.64 -5.70 -12.64
C VAL A 86 -0.98 -6.24 -11.26
N THR A 87 -2.25 -6.17 -10.89
CA THR A 87 -2.77 -6.64 -9.59
C THR A 87 -3.58 -7.93 -9.73
N ALA A 88 -4.20 -8.18 -10.88
CA ALA A 88 -4.91 -9.42 -11.18
C ALA A 88 -5.04 -9.67 -12.69
N VAL A 89 -5.15 -10.93 -13.09
CA VAL A 89 -5.40 -11.35 -14.48
C VAL A 89 -6.42 -12.49 -14.52
N ALA A 90 -7.30 -12.48 -15.53
CA ALA A 90 -8.17 -13.60 -15.87
C ALA A 90 -8.10 -13.88 -17.38
N VAL A 91 -8.13 -15.15 -17.76
CA VAL A 91 -8.15 -15.57 -19.16
C VAL A 91 -9.32 -16.52 -19.37
N HIS A 92 -10.17 -16.21 -20.34
CA HIS A 92 -11.18 -17.14 -20.84
C HIS A 92 -10.61 -17.87 -22.05
N GLY A 93 -10.51 -19.19 -21.92
CA GLY A 93 -9.97 -20.04 -22.97
C GLY A 93 -10.97 -20.24 -24.09
N SER A 94 -10.55 -20.02 -25.33
CA SER A 94 -11.32 -20.47 -26.49
C SER A 94 -11.37 -22.00 -26.48
N THR A 95 -12.56 -22.57 -26.28
CA THR A 95 -12.77 -23.96 -26.74
C THR A 95 -12.71 -23.97 -28.26
N PRO A 96 -12.43 -25.10 -28.92
CA PRO A 96 -12.49 -25.19 -30.39
C PRO A 96 -13.86 -24.80 -31.00
N ALA A 97 -14.90 -24.67 -30.18
CA ALA A 97 -16.23 -24.22 -30.57
C ALA A 97 -16.47 -22.70 -30.35
N ASP A 98 -15.56 -22.01 -29.68
CA ASP A 98 -15.66 -20.58 -29.41
C ASP A 98 -15.12 -19.76 -30.59
N LEU A 99 -16.04 -19.25 -31.42
CA LEU A 99 -15.72 -18.43 -32.60
C LEU A 99 -15.38 -16.97 -32.25
N GLN A 100 -15.44 -16.57 -30.97
CA GLN A 100 -15.28 -15.16 -30.54
C GLN A 100 -13.85 -14.78 -30.12
N GLY A 101 -12.88 -15.70 -30.23
CA GLY A 101 -11.48 -15.46 -29.86
C GLY A 101 -11.25 -15.45 -28.33
N PRO A 102 -10.00 -15.39 -27.85
CA PRO A 102 -9.71 -15.36 -26.41
C PRO A 102 -10.09 -14.02 -25.77
N LEU A 103 -10.36 -14.01 -24.46
CA LEU A 103 -10.62 -12.81 -23.65
C LEU A 103 -9.63 -12.81 -22.51
N VAL A 104 -8.94 -11.70 -22.36
CA VAL A 104 -8.04 -11.45 -21.24
C VAL A 104 -8.55 -10.23 -20.50
N LEU A 105 -8.67 -10.35 -19.19
CA LEU A 105 -8.88 -9.23 -18.29
C LEU A 105 -7.60 -9.01 -17.48
N ALA A 106 -7.17 -7.75 -17.35
CA ALA A 106 -6.04 -7.36 -16.53
C ALA A 106 -6.42 -6.16 -15.65
N ALA A 107 -6.14 -6.27 -14.35
CA ALA A 107 -6.33 -5.19 -13.40
C ALA A 107 -4.99 -4.50 -13.11
N ILE A 108 -5.00 -3.17 -13.05
CA ILE A 108 -3.85 -2.34 -12.68
C ILE A 108 -4.36 -1.31 -11.65
N GLY A 109 -4.07 -1.56 -10.38
CA GLY A 109 -4.60 -0.75 -9.29
C GLY A 109 -6.13 -0.87 -9.21
N SER A 110 -6.84 0.25 -9.33
CA SER A 110 -8.32 0.30 -9.35
C SER A 110 -8.93 0.20 -10.75
N ARG A 111 -8.11 0.02 -11.80
CA ARG A 111 -8.56 0.02 -13.20
C ARG A 111 -8.59 -1.40 -13.77
N LEU A 112 -9.55 -1.69 -14.65
CA LEU A 112 -9.71 -2.97 -15.34
C LEU A 112 -9.60 -2.78 -16.85
N PHE A 113 -8.85 -3.65 -17.52
CA PHE A 113 -8.65 -3.63 -18.96
C PHE A 113 -9.06 -4.98 -19.55
N ALA A 114 -9.71 -4.95 -20.71
CA ALA A 114 -10.12 -6.11 -21.46
C ALA A 114 -9.41 -6.16 -22.82
N SER A 115 -9.02 -7.35 -23.24
CA SER A 115 -8.50 -7.63 -24.58
C SER A 115 -9.24 -8.81 -25.20
N THR A 116 -9.64 -8.67 -26.45
CA THR A 116 -10.30 -9.71 -27.26
C THR A 116 -9.40 -10.23 -28.39
N ASP A 117 -8.15 -9.79 -28.44
CA ASP A 117 -7.17 -10.05 -29.50
C ASP A 117 -5.84 -10.56 -28.94
N GLU A 118 -5.92 -11.48 -27.98
CA GLU A 118 -4.76 -12.14 -27.36
C GLU A 118 -3.84 -11.18 -26.58
N GLY A 119 -4.38 -10.04 -26.14
CA GLY A 119 -3.65 -8.99 -25.42
C GLY A 119 -2.80 -8.10 -26.32
N SER A 120 -3.04 -8.13 -27.63
CA SER A 120 -2.40 -7.23 -28.59
C SER A 120 -2.89 -5.79 -28.42
N SER A 121 -4.17 -5.60 -28.11
CA SER A 121 -4.77 -4.32 -27.74
C SER A 121 -5.69 -4.45 -26.52
N TRP A 122 -5.87 -3.33 -25.82
CA TRP A 122 -6.59 -3.28 -24.56
C TRP A 122 -7.58 -2.12 -24.56
N THR A 123 -8.78 -2.39 -24.07
CA THR A 123 -9.82 -1.39 -23.82
C THR A 123 -10.05 -1.31 -22.32
N GLU A 124 -10.06 -0.10 -21.75
CA GLU A 124 -10.44 0.09 -20.36
C GLU A 124 -11.94 -0.14 -20.15
N VAL A 125 -12.28 -0.88 -19.09
CA VAL A 125 -13.66 -1.08 -18.64
C VAL A 125 -14.00 0.04 -17.66
N ASP A 126 -15.10 0.75 -17.90
CA ASP A 126 -15.54 1.84 -17.04
C ASP A 126 -16.07 1.31 -15.69
N LEU A 127 -15.45 1.76 -14.60
CA LEU A 127 -15.76 1.37 -13.23
C LEU A 127 -16.00 2.58 -12.30
N ALA A 128 -16.10 3.80 -12.86
CA ALA A 128 -16.11 5.04 -12.08
C ALA A 128 -17.20 5.08 -10.98
N ASP A 129 -18.40 4.56 -11.30
CA ASP A 129 -19.54 4.50 -10.38
C ASP A 129 -19.78 3.09 -9.79
N VAL A 130 -18.84 2.16 -10.02
CA VAL A 130 -18.98 0.75 -9.62
C VAL A 130 -18.19 0.48 -8.33
N THR A 131 -16.91 0.82 -8.33
CA THR A 131 -15.98 0.56 -7.23
C THR A 131 -15.47 1.86 -6.64
N ASN A 132 -15.13 1.85 -5.36
CA ASN A 132 -14.37 2.92 -4.74
C ASN A 132 -13.04 3.11 -5.50
N PRO A 133 -12.77 4.30 -6.07
CA PRO A 133 -11.62 4.53 -6.94
C PRO A 133 -10.27 4.41 -6.20
N SER A 134 -10.29 4.42 -4.87
CA SER A 134 -9.12 4.17 -4.04
C SER A 134 -8.85 2.70 -3.75
N SER A 135 -9.84 1.81 -3.93
CA SER A 135 -9.70 0.38 -3.70
C SER A 135 -9.11 -0.32 -4.91
N TYR A 136 -8.06 -1.11 -4.71
CA TYR A 136 -7.51 -1.90 -5.81
C TYR A 136 -8.37 -3.11 -6.12
N ILE A 137 -8.41 -3.48 -7.41
CA ILE A 137 -8.93 -4.75 -7.90
C ILE A 137 -7.80 -5.77 -7.71
N THR A 138 -8.00 -6.69 -6.78
CA THR A 138 -7.00 -7.68 -6.35
C THR A 138 -7.27 -9.08 -6.88
N ALA A 139 -8.46 -9.31 -7.43
CA ALA A 139 -8.82 -10.57 -8.06
C ALA A 139 -9.84 -10.36 -9.19
N VAL A 140 -9.72 -11.12 -10.28
CA VAL A 140 -10.66 -11.11 -11.41
C VAL A 140 -10.91 -12.54 -11.87
N ALA A 141 -12.13 -12.86 -12.27
CA ALA A 141 -12.48 -14.12 -12.94
C ALA A 141 -13.54 -13.93 -14.02
N ILE A 142 -13.48 -14.80 -15.02
CA ILE A 142 -14.47 -14.94 -16.09
C ILE A 142 -15.12 -16.30 -15.93
N ASP A 143 -16.44 -16.38 -16.07
CA ASP A 143 -17.18 -17.64 -16.00
C ASP A 143 -16.74 -18.55 -17.16
N PRO A 144 -16.30 -19.80 -16.89
CA PRO A 144 -15.93 -20.74 -17.94
C PRO A 144 -17.07 -21.02 -18.93
N GLN A 145 -18.32 -20.95 -18.48
CA GLN A 145 -19.50 -21.29 -19.29
C GLN A 145 -20.03 -20.09 -20.09
N ASP A 146 -19.70 -18.86 -19.67
CA ASP A 146 -20.22 -17.64 -20.30
C ASP A 146 -19.19 -16.50 -20.24
N ARG A 147 -18.67 -16.11 -21.41
CA ARG A 147 -17.72 -14.99 -21.53
C ARG A 147 -18.28 -13.64 -21.13
N GLY A 148 -19.60 -13.47 -21.07
CA GLY A 148 -20.25 -12.25 -20.61
C GLY A 148 -20.32 -12.13 -19.09
N HIS A 149 -20.03 -13.20 -18.35
CA HIS A 149 -20.15 -13.22 -16.89
C HIS A 149 -18.79 -13.03 -16.22
N TRP A 150 -18.59 -11.87 -15.61
CA TRP A 150 -17.33 -11.52 -14.93
C TRP A 150 -17.57 -11.29 -13.45
N VAL A 151 -16.51 -11.46 -12.67
CA VAL A 151 -16.51 -11.08 -11.27
C VAL A 151 -15.15 -10.47 -10.90
N ILE A 152 -15.20 -9.38 -10.14
CA ILE A 152 -14.03 -8.75 -9.55
C ILE A 152 -14.12 -8.77 -8.03
N GLY A 153 -12.97 -8.97 -7.40
CA GLY A 153 -12.76 -8.81 -5.97
C GLY A 153 -11.79 -7.69 -5.69
N THR A 154 -12.01 -6.97 -4.59
CA THR A 154 -11.24 -5.77 -4.26
C THR A 154 -10.47 -5.92 -2.94
N SER A 155 -9.58 -4.96 -2.72
CA SER A 155 -8.73 -4.87 -1.53
C SER A 155 -9.49 -4.59 -0.23
N TYR A 156 -10.59 -3.81 -0.27
CA TYR A 156 -11.42 -3.52 0.90
C TYR A 156 -12.88 -3.14 0.62
N ASP A 157 -13.30 -3.08 -0.65
CA ASP A 157 -14.59 -2.55 -1.10
C ASP A 157 -15.60 -3.65 -1.47
N GLY A 158 -15.23 -4.92 -1.28
CA GLY A 158 -16.09 -6.07 -1.53
C GLY A 158 -15.92 -6.68 -2.92
N ILE A 159 -17.02 -7.23 -3.46
CA ILE A 159 -17.01 -7.98 -4.74
C ILE A 159 -18.16 -7.55 -5.65
N TYR A 160 -17.89 -7.53 -6.95
CA TYR A 160 -18.82 -7.05 -7.97
C TYR A 160 -18.91 -8.05 -9.11
N ARG A 161 -20.12 -8.23 -9.64
CA ARG A 161 -20.41 -9.17 -10.73
C ARG A 161 -21.04 -8.45 -11.92
N SER A 162 -20.58 -8.76 -13.12
CA SER A 162 -21.23 -8.39 -14.38
C SER A 162 -21.80 -9.63 -15.06
N THR A 163 -22.89 -9.45 -15.79
CA THR A 163 -23.50 -10.49 -16.65
C THR A 163 -23.58 -10.09 -18.12
N ASP A 164 -22.90 -9.00 -18.50
CA ASP A 164 -22.98 -8.35 -19.81
C ASP A 164 -21.61 -7.83 -20.26
N ALA A 165 -20.55 -8.61 -19.98
CA ALA A 165 -19.17 -8.32 -20.37
C ALA A 165 -18.67 -6.95 -19.88
N GLY A 166 -18.98 -6.61 -18.63
CA GLY A 166 -18.52 -5.41 -17.95
C GLY A 166 -19.30 -4.14 -18.24
N ALA A 167 -20.41 -4.22 -19.00
CA ALA A 167 -21.25 -3.05 -19.30
C ALA A 167 -22.08 -2.59 -18.08
N SER A 168 -22.48 -3.51 -17.19
CA SER A 168 -23.10 -3.20 -15.91
C SER A 168 -22.65 -4.16 -14.81
N TRP A 169 -22.76 -3.70 -13.56
CA TRP A 169 -22.24 -4.40 -12.40
C TRP A 169 -23.25 -4.42 -11.24
N ARG A 170 -23.30 -5.55 -10.53
CA ARG A 170 -24.01 -5.73 -9.28
C ARG A 170 -23.01 -5.91 -8.14
N ASP A 171 -23.09 -5.06 -7.12
CA ASP A 171 -22.41 -5.26 -5.84
C ASP A 171 -23.06 -6.46 -5.11
N LEU A 172 -22.29 -7.54 -4.91
CA LEU A 172 -22.78 -8.71 -4.18
C LEU A 172 -22.60 -8.56 -2.66
N THR A 173 -21.77 -7.62 -2.23
CA THR A 173 -21.57 -7.25 -0.82
C THR A 173 -22.59 -6.24 -0.30
N ALA A 174 -23.30 -5.55 -1.20
CA ALA A 174 -24.42 -4.66 -0.88
C ALA A 174 -25.39 -5.29 0.11
N GLY A 175 -25.89 -4.50 1.05
CA GLY A 175 -26.84 -4.98 2.06
C GLY A 175 -26.29 -6.05 3.01
N ARG A 176 -24.96 -6.31 3.02
CA ARG A 176 -24.24 -7.31 3.83
C ARG A 176 -24.36 -8.76 3.34
N GLY A 177 -24.64 -8.97 2.05
CA GLY A 177 -24.84 -10.29 1.43
C GLY A 177 -23.72 -11.31 1.67
N VAL A 178 -22.46 -10.87 1.71
CA VAL A 178 -21.30 -11.74 1.93
C VAL A 178 -20.69 -11.50 3.32
N THR A 179 -21.46 -11.78 4.36
CA THR A 179 -21.09 -11.50 5.77
C THR A 179 -19.69 -11.97 6.18
N PRO A 180 -19.15 -13.13 5.72
CA PRO A 180 -17.79 -13.56 6.06
C PRO A 180 -16.67 -12.58 5.66
N LEU A 181 -16.92 -11.66 4.71
CA LEU A 181 -15.97 -10.62 4.30
C LEU A 181 -16.00 -9.38 5.21
N ARG A 182 -17.05 -9.19 6.02
CA ARG A 182 -17.31 -7.90 6.66
C ARG A 182 -16.36 -7.62 7.83
N LEU A 183 -15.53 -6.60 7.68
CA LEU A 183 -14.71 -6.05 8.78
C LEU A 183 -15.44 -4.96 9.56
N GLY A 184 -16.50 -4.37 8.99
CA GLY A 184 -17.31 -3.33 9.63
C GLY A 184 -17.00 -1.92 9.11
N ALA A 185 -17.84 -0.95 9.46
CA ALA A 185 -17.76 0.43 8.97
C ALA A 185 -17.68 0.59 7.43
N GLY A 186 -18.24 -0.36 6.67
CA GLY A 186 -18.19 -0.35 5.20
C GLY A 186 -16.97 -1.04 4.60
N PHE A 187 -16.06 -1.55 5.43
CA PHE A 187 -14.85 -2.24 4.99
C PHE A 187 -15.02 -3.76 4.95
N TYR A 188 -14.41 -4.36 3.94
CA TYR A 188 -14.38 -5.79 3.69
C TYR A 188 -12.93 -6.32 3.71
N GLU A 189 -12.81 -7.64 3.88
CA GLU A 189 -11.55 -8.36 3.77
C GLU A 189 -11.03 -8.37 2.32
N GLU A 190 -9.71 -8.37 2.14
CA GLU A 190 -9.08 -8.41 0.82
C GLU A 190 -9.43 -9.71 0.11
N VAL A 191 -9.99 -9.60 -1.10
CA VAL A 191 -10.19 -10.74 -1.98
C VAL A 191 -8.92 -10.99 -2.78
N GLU A 192 -8.12 -11.96 -2.33
CA GLU A 192 -6.85 -12.33 -2.98
C GLU A 192 -7.07 -13.21 -4.20
N GLY A 193 -8.19 -13.93 -4.26
CA GLY A 193 -8.47 -14.82 -5.38
C GLY A 193 -9.95 -15.05 -5.56
N ILE A 194 -10.36 -15.25 -6.80
CA ILE A 194 -11.75 -15.42 -7.19
C ILE A 194 -11.85 -16.38 -8.36
N ARG A 195 -12.89 -17.21 -8.37
CA ARG A 195 -13.15 -18.17 -9.45
C ARG A 195 -14.63 -18.52 -9.52
N PHE A 196 -15.05 -18.98 -10.68
CA PHE A 196 -16.32 -19.67 -10.85
C PHE A 196 -16.15 -21.18 -10.66
N THR A 197 -17.20 -21.84 -10.19
CA THR A 197 -17.39 -23.28 -10.32
C THR A 197 -18.20 -23.57 -11.59
N ASN A 198 -18.20 -24.82 -12.06
CA ASN A 198 -19.05 -25.22 -13.20
C ASN A 198 -20.55 -25.02 -12.93
N GLY A 199 -20.97 -24.95 -11.66
CA GLY A 199 -22.35 -24.67 -11.26
C GLY A 199 -22.67 -23.17 -11.11
N GLY A 200 -21.74 -22.28 -11.45
CA GLY A 200 -21.91 -20.82 -11.36
C GLY A 200 -21.65 -20.23 -9.97
N THR A 201 -21.47 -21.02 -8.91
CA THR A 201 -21.05 -20.53 -7.59
C THR A 201 -19.68 -19.86 -7.70
N ILE A 202 -19.51 -18.71 -7.04
CA ILE A 202 -18.24 -18.01 -6.94
C ILE A 202 -17.50 -18.50 -5.70
N VAL A 203 -16.21 -18.78 -5.80
CA VAL A 203 -15.37 -19.12 -4.64
C VAL A 203 -14.26 -18.09 -4.49
N LEU A 204 -14.15 -17.55 -3.28
CA LEU A 204 -13.18 -16.52 -2.89
C LEU A 204 -12.08 -17.13 -2.02
N THR A 205 -10.87 -16.62 -2.19
CA THR A 205 -9.77 -16.75 -1.21
C THR A 205 -9.48 -15.40 -0.60
N LEU A 206 -9.33 -15.37 0.72
CA LEU A 206 -9.17 -14.13 1.48
C LEU A 206 -7.72 -13.94 1.90
N GLY A 207 -7.20 -12.72 1.71
CA GLY A 207 -5.76 -12.42 1.75
C GLY A 207 -5.07 -12.60 3.10
N PHE A 208 -5.81 -12.72 4.20
CA PHE A 208 -5.23 -12.65 5.56
C PHE A 208 -5.78 -13.72 6.50
N GLY A 209 -5.84 -14.96 6.02
CA GLY A 209 -6.14 -16.13 6.85
C GLY A 209 -7.62 -16.34 7.15
N ALA A 210 -8.51 -15.56 6.54
CA ALA A 210 -9.95 -15.76 6.66
C ALA A 210 -10.49 -16.92 5.78
N GLY A 211 -9.60 -17.66 5.10
CA GLY A 211 -9.92 -18.90 4.41
C GLY A 211 -10.75 -18.69 3.13
N PHE A 212 -11.70 -19.59 2.90
CA PHE A 212 -12.49 -19.65 1.67
C PHE A 212 -13.95 -19.30 1.90
N VAL A 213 -14.54 -18.60 0.94
CA VAL A 213 -15.97 -18.24 0.94
C VAL A 213 -16.61 -18.68 -0.37
N ALA A 214 -17.66 -19.48 -0.32
CA ALA A 214 -18.58 -19.67 -1.44
C ALA A 214 -19.60 -18.55 -1.44
N VAL A 215 -19.86 -17.98 -2.61
CA VAL A 215 -20.89 -16.96 -2.83
C VAL A 215 -21.83 -17.46 -3.91
N ASP A 216 -23.12 -17.51 -3.57
CA ASP A 216 -24.16 -17.69 -4.58
C ASP A 216 -24.37 -16.35 -5.30
N PRO A 217 -24.08 -16.25 -6.62
CA PRO A 217 -24.19 -15.01 -7.37
C PRO A 217 -25.63 -14.49 -7.51
N GLN A 218 -26.66 -15.33 -7.29
CA GLN A 218 -28.06 -14.93 -7.42
C GLN A 218 -28.57 -14.31 -6.12
N SER A 219 -28.48 -15.05 -5.01
CA SER A 219 -28.89 -14.57 -3.69
C SER A 219 -27.90 -13.59 -3.07
N ALA A 220 -26.67 -13.52 -3.58
CA ALA A 220 -25.55 -12.77 -3.02
C ALA A 220 -25.20 -13.20 -1.57
N VAL A 221 -25.49 -14.45 -1.20
CA VAL A 221 -25.19 -15.00 0.13
C VAL A 221 -23.83 -15.68 0.15
N GLY A 222 -22.99 -15.28 1.10
CA GLY A 222 -21.66 -15.85 1.34
C GLY A 222 -21.59 -16.85 2.50
N VAL A 223 -20.94 -17.99 2.28
CA VAL A 223 -20.75 -19.05 3.28
C VAL A 223 -19.29 -19.47 3.36
N ARG A 224 -18.76 -19.60 4.58
CA ARG A 224 -17.38 -20.06 4.80
C ARG A 224 -17.24 -21.58 4.58
N LEU A 225 -16.24 -21.99 3.81
CA LEU A 225 -16.00 -23.38 3.40
C LEU A 225 -14.90 -24.09 4.22
N GLY A 226 -14.63 -23.66 5.44
CA GLY A 226 -13.56 -24.25 6.25
C GLY A 226 -13.13 -23.36 7.40
N PRO A 227 -12.20 -23.84 8.25
CA PRO A 227 -11.65 -23.00 9.31
C PRO A 227 -10.90 -21.81 8.71
N ALA A 228 -10.76 -20.74 9.50
CA ALA A 228 -9.72 -19.74 9.25
C ALA A 228 -8.37 -20.47 9.19
N ILE A 229 -7.48 -19.97 8.36
CA ILE A 229 -6.20 -20.61 8.13
C ILE A 229 -5.11 -19.71 8.66
N ASP A 230 -4.18 -20.29 9.40
CA ASP A 230 -3.15 -19.54 10.12
C ASP A 230 -2.09 -19.00 9.15
N GLY A 231 -1.85 -17.68 9.20
CA GLY A 231 -0.73 -17.01 8.53
C GLY A 231 -1.11 -16.11 7.33
N PRO A 232 -0.41 -14.98 7.12
CA PRO A 232 -0.61 -14.08 5.97
C PRO A 232 0.10 -14.55 4.68
N THR A 233 0.93 -15.60 4.73
CA THR A 233 1.81 -16.03 3.64
C THR A 233 1.33 -17.29 2.91
N SER A 234 0.27 -17.94 3.37
CA SER A 234 -0.11 -19.30 2.99
C SER A 234 -1.03 -19.43 1.76
N TYR A 235 -1.40 -18.32 1.09
CA TYR A 235 -2.45 -18.32 0.04
C TYR A 235 -2.03 -17.80 -1.34
N ARG A 236 -0.80 -17.28 -1.47
CA ARG A 236 -0.34 -16.51 -2.64
C ARG A 236 -0.40 -17.22 -4.00
N ARG A 237 -0.70 -18.52 -4.07
CA ARG A 237 -0.70 -19.29 -5.34
C ARG A 237 -1.68 -20.46 -5.33
N LEU A 238 -2.94 -20.22 -4.98
CA LEU A 238 -3.94 -21.28 -5.00
C LEU A 238 -4.65 -21.38 -6.34
N ALA A 239 -4.21 -22.32 -7.18
CA ALA A 239 -5.12 -23.03 -8.06
C ALA A 239 -6.03 -23.91 -7.17
N THR A 240 -7.18 -23.40 -6.77
CA THR A 240 -8.15 -24.25 -6.09
C THR A 240 -8.66 -25.29 -7.11
N THR A 241 -8.86 -26.53 -6.70
CA THR A 241 -9.70 -27.50 -7.43
C THR A 241 -10.90 -27.80 -6.54
N VAL A 242 -11.93 -26.98 -6.62
CA VAL A 242 -13.27 -27.38 -6.15
C VAL A 242 -13.77 -28.49 -7.09
N PRO A 243 -14.22 -29.64 -6.57
CA PRO A 243 -14.84 -30.69 -7.38
C PRO A 243 -15.96 -30.13 -8.26
N SER A 244 -15.98 -30.51 -9.53
CA SER A 244 -17.04 -30.11 -10.46
C SER A 244 -18.37 -30.73 -10.06
N GLY A 245 -19.40 -29.91 -9.83
CA GLY A 245 -20.80 -30.36 -9.77
C GLY A 245 -21.43 -30.51 -8.39
N GLU A 246 -20.77 -30.10 -7.30
CA GLU A 246 -21.36 -30.17 -5.95
C GLU A 246 -21.75 -28.77 -5.42
N THR A 247 -22.94 -28.71 -4.78
CA THR A 247 -23.34 -27.57 -3.95
C THR A 247 -22.43 -27.52 -2.72
N LEU A 248 -21.61 -26.47 -2.61
CA LEU A 248 -20.70 -26.29 -1.47
C LEU A 248 -21.49 -25.87 -0.23
N ALA A 249 -21.58 -26.77 0.76
CA ALA A 249 -22.23 -26.51 2.04
C ALA A 249 -21.27 -25.79 3.03
N PRO A 250 -21.80 -25.07 4.04
CA PRO A 250 -20.99 -24.53 5.13
C PRO A 250 -20.09 -25.61 5.76
N GLY A 251 -18.79 -25.32 5.88
CA GLY A 251 -17.81 -26.27 6.45
C GLY A 251 -17.38 -27.42 5.53
N ALA A 252 -17.82 -27.45 4.26
CA ALA A 252 -17.34 -28.42 3.28
C ALA A 252 -15.82 -28.32 3.10
N THR A 253 -15.09 -29.43 3.21
CA THR A 253 -13.62 -29.40 3.06
C THR A 253 -13.23 -29.20 1.60
N VAL A 254 -12.65 -28.05 1.28
CA VAL A 254 -12.12 -27.79 -0.06
C VAL A 254 -10.72 -28.39 -0.19
N SER A 255 -10.56 -29.38 -1.06
CA SER A 255 -9.24 -29.95 -1.37
C SER A 255 -8.47 -29.01 -2.29
N ILE A 256 -7.45 -28.39 -1.72
CA ILE A 256 -6.46 -27.62 -2.46
C ILE A 256 -5.53 -28.63 -3.16
N ARG A 257 -5.56 -28.69 -4.50
CA ARG A 257 -4.35 -29.10 -5.19
C ARG A 257 -3.45 -27.88 -5.21
N THR A 258 -2.47 -27.84 -4.32
CA THR A 258 -1.22 -27.23 -4.73
C THR A 258 -0.85 -28.05 -5.95
N GLY A 259 -0.86 -27.47 -7.15
CA GLY A 259 -0.06 -28.08 -8.20
C GLY A 259 1.29 -28.36 -7.57
N GLU A 260 1.87 -29.54 -7.79
CA GLU A 260 3.30 -29.65 -7.56
C GLU A 260 3.87 -28.44 -8.28
N LEU A 261 4.38 -27.49 -7.50
CA LEU A 261 5.49 -26.73 -7.97
C LEU A 261 6.46 -27.87 -8.33
N LEU A 262 6.61 -28.16 -9.63
CA LEU A 262 7.97 -28.40 -10.07
C LEU A 262 8.75 -27.30 -9.36
N PRO A 263 9.75 -27.64 -8.55
CA PRO A 263 10.67 -26.63 -8.09
C PRO A 263 11.36 -26.16 -9.35
N VAL A 264 10.70 -25.31 -10.14
CA VAL A 264 11.34 -24.10 -10.58
C VAL A 264 11.67 -23.45 -9.25
N SER A 265 12.82 -23.83 -8.72
CA SER A 265 13.71 -22.90 -8.09
C SER A 265 13.96 -21.79 -9.12
N LEU A 266 12.94 -20.98 -9.39
CA LEU A 266 13.05 -19.62 -8.98
C LEU A 266 13.15 -19.76 -7.43
N GLN A 267 14.32 -19.94 -6.80
CA GLN A 267 15.31 -18.88 -6.77
C GLN A 267 14.88 -17.74 -7.70
N ASP A 268 13.73 -17.12 -7.39
CA ASP A 268 13.72 -15.69 -7.33
C ASP A 268 14.89 -15.50 -6.39
N ALA A 269 16.08 -15.32 -6.97
CA ALA A 269 17.11 -14.61 -6.29
C ALA A 269 16.32 -13.36 -5.94
N THR A 270 15.83 -13.28 -4.71
CA THR A 270 15.50 -12.00 -4.10
C THR A 270 16.73 -11.21 -4.48
N PRO A 271 16.63 -10.28 -5.47
CA PRO A 271 17.79 -9.79 -6.18
C PRO A 271 18.79 -9.43 -5.10
N GLU A 272 19.95 -10.10 -5.13
CA GLU A 272 20.81 -10.20 -3.95
C GLU A 272 20.95 -8.81 -3.37
N ARG A 273 20.43 -8.61 -2.15
CA ARG A 273 20.27 -7.26 -1.61
C ARG A 273 21.58 -6.53 -1.79
N SER A 274 21.52 -5.34 -2.36
CA SER A 274 22.73 -4.53 -2.46
C SER A 274 23.34 -4.43 -1.05
N ALA A 275 24.67 -4.45 -0.96
CA ALA A 275 25.36 -4.32 0.32
C ALA A 275 24.91 -3.05 1.06
N ALA A 276 24.64 -1.97 0.30
CA ALA A 276 24.09 -0.71 0.82
C ALA A 276 22.69 -0.88 1.43
N THR A 277 21.77 -1.59 0.76
CA THR A 277 20.45 -1.90 1.32
C THR A 277 20.57 -2.73 2.60
N THR A 278 21.45 -3.72 2.62
CA THR A 278 21.67 -4.56 3.81
C THR A 278 22.20 -3.74 4.98
N ASP A 279 23.16 -2.85 4.74
CA ASP A 279 23.71 -1.94 5.76
C ASP A 279 22.64 -1.00 6.34
N ARG A 280 21.86 -0.34 5.48
CA ARG A 280 20.78 0.55 5.92
C ARG A 280 19.73 -0.17 6.74
N LEU A 281 19.29 -1.35 6.31
CA LEU A 281 18.32 -2.15 7.07
C LEU A 281 18.89 -2.60 8.41
N ALA A 282 20.17 -2.97 8.48
CA ALA A 282 20.81 -3.34 9.74
C ALA A 282 20.92 -2.15 10.70
N ARG A 283 21.29 -0.97 10.19
CA ARG A 283 21.35 0.28 10.97
C ARG A 283 19.97 0.69 11.49
N ALA A 284 18.93 0.52 10.68
CA ALA A 284 17.57 0.88 11.03
C ALA A 284 16.79 -0.26 11.70
N ALA A 285 17.39 -1.38 12.08
CA ALA A 285 16.64 -2.48 12.68
C ALA A 285 16.35 -2.23 14.17
N ASP A 286 15.17 -2.67 14.60
CA ASP A 286 14.81 -2.99 15.99
C ASP A 286 14.86 -1.82 16.98
N HIS A 287 14.80 -0.59 16.48
CA HIS A 287 14.70 0.57 17.34
C HIS A 287 13.30 0.77 17.91
N THR A 288 13.23 0.91 19.23
CA THR A 288 12.04 1.39 19.93
C THR A 288 12.31 2.78 20.50
N GLY A 289 11.38 3.70 20.34
CA GLY A 289 11.64 5.10 20.65
C GLY A 289 10.43 5.92 21.04
N ILE A 290 10.69 7.20 21.27
CA ILE A 290 9.66 8.21 21.53
C ILE A 290 9.83 9.39 20.58
N TYR A 291 8.73 10.05 20.29
CA TYR A 291 8.74 11.36 19.64
C TYR A 291 9.07 12.48 20.65
N ILE A 292 9.90 13.43 20.24
CA ILE A 292 10.23 14.66 20.97
C ILE A 292 9.96 15.85 20.04
N SER A 293 9.03 16.72 20.43
CA SER A 293 8.78 17.97 19.69
C SER A 293 9.95 18.93 19.83
N ALA A 294 10.17 19.76 18.81
CA ALA A 294 11.30 20.69 18.78
C ALA A 294 11.40 21.64 20.01
N PRO A 295 10.30 22.21 20.55
CA PRO A 295 10.37 23.01 21.78
C PRO A 295 10.83 22.23 23.02
N ASN A 296 10.63 20.91 23.03
CA ASN A 296 11.05 20.03 24.12
C ASN A 296 12.49 19.53 23.94
N ALA A 297 13.03 19.57 22.71
CA ALA A 297 14.38 19.15 22.34
C ALA A 297 15.44 20.25 22.55
N SER A 298 15.25 21.13 23.54
CA SER A 298 16.23 22.17 23.89
C SER A 298 17.39 21.61 24.73
N THR A 299 18.58 22.20 24.58
CA THR A 299 19.83 21.78 25.26
C THR A 299 19.67 21.52 26.75
N GLU A 300 18.91 22.35 27.46
CA GLU A 300 18.67 22.22 28.91
C GLU A 300 17.91 20.94 29.29
N ASN A 301 17.11 20.40 28.38
CA ASN A 301 16.22 19.26 28.63
C ASN A 301 16.75 17.94 28.08
N LEU A 302 17.73 17.94 27.17
CA LEU A 302 18.19 16.76 26.43
C LEU A 302 18.65 15.63 27.35
N ASP A 303 19.58 15.89 28.28
CA ASP A 303 20.10 14.85 29.17
C ASP A 303 19.01 14.22 30.05
N ARG A 304 17.97 15.00 30.41
CA ARG A 304 16.82 14.47 31.14
C ARG A 304 16.00 13.53 30.25
N TYR A 305 15.72 13.94 29.01
CA TYR A 305 15.01 13.11 28.04
C TYR A 305 15.79 11.82 27.72
N PHE A 306 17.09 11.92 27.44
CA PHE A 306 17.91 10.76 27.07
C PHE A 306 18.07 9.75 28.22
N ARG A 307 18.27 10.21 29.45
CA ARG A 307 18.22 9.32 30.62
C ARG A 307 16.86 8.67 30.79
N TYR A 308 15.77 9.38 30.51
CA TYR A 308 14.43 8.81 30.54
C TYR A 308 14.23 7.74 29.45
N VAL A 309 14.64 8.04 28.21
CA VAL A 309 14.59 7.12 27.05
C VAL A 309 15.34 5.83 27.37
N VAL A 310 16.62 5.92 27.73
CA VAL A 310 17.45 4.76 28.06
C VAL A 310 16.92 4.04 29.31
N GLY A 311 16.51 4.78 30.34
CA GLY A 311 15.96 4.22 31.57
C GLY A 311 14.65 3.45 31.38
N LYS A 312 13.90 3.71 30.30
CA LYS A 312 12.71 2.95 29.89
C LYS A 312 13.02 1.84 28.88
N GLY A 313 14.28 1.66 28.49
CA GLY A 313 14.72 0.65 27.54
C GLY A 313 14.45 1.01 26.07
N PHE A 314 14.18 2.28 25.78
CA PHE A 314 14.14 2.78 24.40
C PHE A 314 15.55 3.04 23.88
N SER A 315 15.70 2.91 22.56
CA SER A 315 16.97 3.03 21.84
C SER A 315 16.99 4.16 20.81
N SER A 316 15.86 4.81 20.55
CA SER A 316 15.77 5.88 19.56
C SER A 316 14.90 7.05 20.00
N VAL A 317 15.12 8.19 19.34
CA VAL A 317 14.25 9.36 19.41
C VAL A 317 13.88 9.82 18.00
N VAL A 318 12.64 10.24 17.83
CA VAL A 318 12.21 10.99 16.63
C VAL A 318 12.09 12.45 16.99
N VAL A 319 12.74 13.33 16.23
CA VAL A 319 12.75 14.77 16.48
C VAL A 319 12.32 15.52 15.23
N ASP A 320 11.42 16.50 15.39
CA ASP A 320 11.02 17.36 14.27
C ASP A 320 12.13 18.32 13.89
N LEU A 321 12.76 18.06 12.76
CA LEU A 321 13.75 18.95 12.13
C LEU A 321 13.09 19.83 11.07
N LYS A 322 11.95 19.38 10.54
CA LYS A 322 10.95 20.24 9.89
C LYS A 322 9.54 19.81 10.27
N ASP A 323 8.74 20.72 10.81
CA ASP A 323 7.40 20.42 11.30
C ASP A 323 6.26 20.81 10.33
N ASP A 324 5.02 20.54 10.74
CA ASP A 324 3.79 20.76 9.95
C ASP A 324 3.36 22.23 9.86
N LEU A 325 4.10 23.13 10.53
CA LEU A 325 4.02 24.58 10.35
C LEU A 325 5.11 25.09 9.39
N GLY A 326 5.84 24.19 8.73
CA GLY A 326 6.87 24.51 7.75
C GLY A 326 8.12 25.09 8.37
N ARG A 327 8.34 24.91 9.69
CA ARG A 327 9.52 25.43 10.38
C ARG A 327 10.67 24.46 10.27
N VAL A 328 11.84 24.93 9.85
CA VAL A 328 13.13 24.24 9.99
C VAL A 328 13.66 24.58 11.38
N THR A 329 13.71 23.60 12.27
CA THR A 329 13.81 23.82 13.72
C THR A 329 15.24 23.89 14.26
N TYR A 330 16.22 23.87 13.36
CA TYR A 330 17.66 23.98 13.63
C TYR A 330 18.26 25.11 12.78
N ALA A 331 19.48 25.55 13.11
CA ALA A 331 20.18 26.56 12.34
C ALA A 331 20.60 26.01 10.97
N SER A 332 20.20 26.67 9.89
CA SER A 332 20.45 26.25 8.51
C SER A 332 20.94 27.42 7.68
N ASP A 333 21.93 27.17 6.82
CA ASP A 333 22.47 28.16 5.87
C ASP A 333 21.89 27.96 4.45
N LEU A 334 20.94 27.04 4.29
CA LEU A 334 20.31 26.77 3.00
C LEU A 334 19.55 28.01 2.50
N VAL A 335 19.76 28.36 1.22
CA VAL A 335 19.22 29.58 0.61
C VAL A 335 17.69 29.61 0.64
N LEU A 336 17.04 28.52 0.20
CA LEU A 336 15.58 28.49 0.06
C LEU A 336 14.84 28.44 1.41
N PRO A 337 15.21 27.60 2.40
CA PRO A 337 14.65 27.67 3.75
C PRO A 337 14.75 29.07 4.37
N ASN A 338 15.88 29.76 4.22
CA ASN A 338 16.02 31.13 4.69
C ASN A 338 15.14 32.12 3.92
N ALA A 339 15.06 32.01 2.59
CA ALA A 339 14.24 32.89 1.74
C ALA A 339 12.74 32.72 1.98
N VAL A 340 12.28 31.49 2.25
CA VAL A 340 10.90 31.16 2.65
C VAL A 340 10.60 31.64 4.08
N GLY A 341 11.64 31.99 4.85
CA GLY A 341 11.54 32.35 6.25
C GLY A 341 11.23 31.14 7.13
N ALA A 342 11.64 29.93 6.74
CA ALA A 342 11.34 28.69 7.46
C ALA A 342 12.22 28.43 8.68
N VAL A 343 13.42 28.98 8.72
CA VAL A 343 14.42 28.70 9.77
C VAL A 343 14.03 29.34 11.11
N GLU A 344 13.68 28.51 12.09
CA GLU A 344 13.38 28.87 13.48
C GLU A 344 14.16 27.95 14.43
N PRO A 345 15.42 28.28 14.74
CA PRO A 345 16.35 27.36 15.38
C PRO A 345 16.07 27.21 16.88
N TRP A 346 15.22 26.26 17.23
CA TRP A 346 14.94 25.86 18.61
C TRP A 346 15.89 24.78 19.12
N ILE A 347 16.48 24.02 18.21
CA ILE A 347 17.34 22.88 18.47
C ILE A 347 18.77 23.24 18.05
N ASP A 348 19.71 23.03 18.97
CA ASP A 348 21.13 22.88 18.62
C ASP A 348 21.33 21.44 18.16
N LEU A 349 21.23 21.23 16.83
CA LEU A 349 21.22 19.88 16.25
C LEU A 349 22.55 19.13 16.46
N PRO A 350 23.74 19.75 16.27
CA PRO A 350 25.01 19.12 16.61
C PRO A 350 25.10 18.66 18.08
N ASP A 351 24.73 19.51 19.03
CA ASP A 351 24.72 19.16 20.47
C ASP A 351 23.72 18.03 20.78
N LEU A 352 22.54 18.05 20.14
CA LEU A 352 21.55 16.99 20.27
C LEU A 352 22.09 15.64 19.81
N VAL A 353 22.68 15.59 18.62
CA VAL A 353 23.23 14.36 18.04
C VAL A 353 24.39 13.83 18.89
N GLU A 354 25.35 14.68 19.25
CA GLU A 354 26.50 14.29 20.07
C GLU A 354 26.06 13.66 21.40
N ARG A 355 25.12 14.31 22.10
CA ARG A 355 24.59 13.78 23.36
C ARG A 355 23.77 12.51 23.14
N ALA A 356 22.91 12.45 22.13
CA ALA A 356 22.13 11.24 21.85
C ALA A 356 23.07 10.04 21.62
N HIS A 357 24.10 10.20 20.80
CA HIS A 357 25.12 9.19 20.55
C HIS A 357 25.93 8.83 21.80
N HIS A 358 26.22 9.78 22.69
CA HIS A 358 26.83 9.50 24.00
C HIS A 358 25.99 8.54 24.86
N TYR A 359 24.66 8.66 24.80
CA TYR A 359 23.72 7.74 25.47
C TYR A 359 23.42 6.47 24.65
N GLY A 360 24.00 6.30 23.46
CA GLY A 360 23.72 5.18 22.56
C GLY A 360 22.31 5.24 21.94
N ILE A 361 21.76 6.45 21.78
CA ILE A 361 20.44 6.68 21.20
C ILE A 361 20.58 6.96 19.71
N TYR A 362 19.80 6.24 18.91
CA TYR A 362 19.64 6.43 17.48
C TYR A 362 18.70 7.61 17.16
N VAL A 363 19.16 8.58 16.37
CA VAL A 363 18.44 9.82 16.08
C VAL A 363 17.73 9.74 14.72
N ILE A 364 16.41 9.87 14.75
CA ILE A 364 15.55 9.92 13.57
C ILE A 364 15.10 11.36 13.37
N GLY A 365 15.55 11.98 12.27
CA GLY A 365 15.15 13.33 11.88
C GLY A 365 13.85 13.32 11.09
N ARG A 366 12.76 13.79 11.71
CA ARG A 366 11.45 13.90 11.04
C ARG A 366 11.35 15.19 10.23
N ILE A 367 10.95 15.06 8.97
CA ILE A 367 10.76 16.16 8.02
C ILE A 367 9.36 16.06 7.43
N VAL A 368 8.50 17.02 7.76
CA VAL A 368 7.17 17.17 7.15
C VAL A 368 7.30 17.76 5.74
N VAL A 369 6.79 17.05 4.73
CA VAL A 369 7.07 17.35 3.31
C VAL A 369 6.01 18.27 2.70
N PHE A 370 4.78 17.78 2.46
CA PHE A 370 3.79 18.48 1.63
C PHE A 370 2.79 19.35 2.40
N LYS A 371 2.70 19.20 3.73
CA LYS A 371 1.94 20.13 4.59
C LYS A 371 2.87 21.22 5.10
N ASP A 372 2.98 22.32 4.35
CA ASP A 372 3.96 23.38 4.61
C ASP A 372 3.34 24.76 4.38
N PRO A 373 2.85 25.44 5.44
CA PRO A 373 2.28 26.78 5.34
C PRO A 373 3.25 27.85 4.81
N ARG A 374 4.56 27.72 5.04
CA ARG A 374 5.53 28.75 4.63
C ARG A 374 5.83 28.64 3.16
N LEU A 375 6.12 27.43 2.69
CA LEU A 375 6.32 27.18 1.26
C LEU A 375 5.02 27.37 0.47
N TYR A 376 3.86 27.05 1.06
CA TYR A 376 2.55 27.35 0.50
C TYR A 376 2.35 28.84 0.24
N ALA A 377 2.80 29.72 1.13
CA ALA A 377 2.65 31.16 1.01
C ALA A 377 3.73 31.84 0.14
N TYR A 378 4.83 31.13 -0.14
CA TYR A 378 5.99 31.67 -0.81
C TYR A 378 5.75 31.98 -2.30
N ASP A 379 6.42 33.02 -2.79
CA ASP A 379 6.45 33.44 -4.21
C ASP A 379 5.06 33.50 -4.85
N GLY A 380 4.11 34.17 -4.18
CA GLY A 380 2.74 34.30 -4.68
C GLY A 380 2.00 32.96 -4.77
N ASN A 381 2.21 32.09 -3.77
CA ASN A 381 1.63 30.74 -3.72
C ASN A 381 2.02 29.84 -4.90
N ARG A 382 3.24 30.04 -5.45
CA ARG A 382 3.77 29.26 -6.58
C ARG A 382 3.71 27.75 -6.35
N TYR A 383 3.92 27.30 -5.12
CA TYR A 383 3.96 25.87 -4.79
C TYR A 383 2.67 25.34 -4.18
N ALA A 384 1.67 26.18 -3.87
CA ALA A 384 0.41 25.71 -3.30
C ALA A 384 -0.34 24.80 -4.28
N ILE A 385 -1.13 23.86 -3.75
CA ILE A 385 -2.25 23.27 -4.50
C ILE A 385 -3.40 24.28 -4.63
N TRP A 386 -4.20 24.15 -5.69
CA TRP A 386 -5.21 25.15 -6.08
C TRP A 386 -6.63 24.61 -5.98
N ASP A 387 -7.58 25.53 -5.85
CA ASP A 387 -9.01 25.25 -5.83
C ASP A 387 -9.60 25.51 -7.22
N ARG A 388 -10.13 24.46 -7.86
CA ARG A 388 -10.73 24.51 -9.20
C ARG A 388 -11.84 25.56 -9.32
N ARG A 389 -12.59 25.79 -8.24
CA ARG A 389 -13.80 26.65 -8.26
C ARG A 389 -13.48 28.12 -7.99
N ARG A 390 -12.32 28.41 -7.37
CA ARG A 390 -12.03 29.73 -6.80
C ARG A 390 -10.83 30.43 -7.42
N ASP A 391 -10.07 29.75 -8.27
CA ASP A 391 -8.80 30.26 -8.83
C ASP A 391 -7.90 30.88 -7.73
N HIS A 392 -7.81 30.16 -6.61
CA HIS A 392 -7.08 30.55 -5.42
C HIS A 392 -6.40 29.30 -4.84
N PRO A 393 -5.29 29.44 -4.10
CA PRO A 393 -4.73 28.39 -3.28
C PRO A 393 -5.80 27.67 -2.43
N TRP A 394 -5.81 26.35 -2.49
CA TRP A 394 -6.75 25.52 -1.76
C TRP A 394 -6.38 25.44 -0.29
N GLY A 395 -7.38 25.36 0.58
CA GLY A 395 -7.18 25.24 2.02
C GLY A 395 -8.44 24.90 2.78
N VAL A 396 -8.27 24.46 4.03
CA VAL A 396 -9.37 24.24 4.96
C VAL A 396 -9.48 25.45 5.89
N PHE A 397 -10.66 26.03 6.00
CA PHE A 397 -10.93 27.18 6.86
C PHE A 397 -11.81 26.78 8.04
N ARG A 398 -11.41 27.14 9.26
CA ARG A 398 -12.20 26.91 10.49
C ARG A 398 -12.52 28.24 11.16
N THR A 399 -13.77 28.39 11.59
CA THR A 399 -14.21 29.55 12.39
C THR A 399 -14.19 29.18 13.87
N TYR A 400 -13.39 29.90 14.63
CA TYR A 400 -13.33 29.84 16.09
C TYR A 400 -14.14 31.00 16.66
N THR A 401 -14.93 30.74 17.70
CA THR A 401 -15.65 31.78 18.44
C THR A 401 -15.04 31.86 19.82
N ASN A 402 -14.58 33.04 20.22
CA ASN A 402 -14.18 33.29 21.60
C ASN A 402 -15.45 33.29 22.47
N GLU A 403 -15.53 32.39 23.45
CA GLU A 403 -16.71 32.22 24.29
C GLU A 403 -16.97 33.41 25.22
N GLU A 404 -15.92 34.17 25.58
CA GLU A 404 -16.02 35.32 26.48
C GLU A 404 -16.40 36.61 25.74
N THR A 405 -15.81 36.84 24.57
CA THR A 405 -16.03 38.08 23.80
C THR A 405 -17.07 37.94 22.69
N GLY A 406 -17.43 36.71 22.32
CA GLY A 406 -18.27 36.40 21.15
C GLY A 406 -17.57 36.64 19.81
N GLU A 407 -16.29 37.04 19.81
CA GLU A 407 -15.54 37.35 18.59
C GLU A 407 -15.31 36.08 17.75
N ARG A 408 -15.61 36.18 16.45
CA ARG A 408 -15.42 35.08 15.50
C ARG A 408 -14.19 35.32 14.65
N ARG A 409 -13.27 34.37 14.63
CA ARG A 409 -12.08 34.38 13.78
C ARG A 409 -12.07 33.16 12.86
N THR A 410 -12.04 33.39 11.56
CA THR A 410 -11.82 32.32 10.57
C THR A 410 -10.33 32.25 10.25
N VAL A 411 -9.74 31.06 10.37
CA VAL A 411 -8.34 30.81 10.02
C VAL A 411 -8.24 29.62 9.08
N GLN A 412 -7.31 29.69 8.14
CA GLN A 412 -6.90 28.52 7.38
C GLN A 412 -6.09 27.59 8.29
N VAL A 413 -6.43 26.31 8.31
CA VAL A 413 -5.81 25.29 9.18
C VAL A 413 -5.04 24.23 8.39
N GLU A 414 -5.30 24.10 7.09
CA GLU A 414 -4.58 23.18 6.20
C GLU A 414 -3.93 23.97 5.06
N HIS A 415 -2.61 23.82 4.89
CA HIS A 415 -1.82 24.46 3.85
C HIS A 415 -0.95 23.39 3.20
N TRP A 416 -1.18 23.15 1.91
CA TRP A 416 -0.56 22.04 1.20
C TRP A 416 0.14 22.53 -0.06
N VAL A 417 1.36 22.07 -0.26
CA VAL A 417 2.12 22.31 -1.49
C VAL A 417 1.93 21.16 -2.47
N ASP A 418 2.13 21.43 -3.76
CA ASP A 418 1.86 20.50 -4.86
C ASP A 418 2.85 19.31 -4.84
N PRO A 419 2.37 18.07 -4.60
CA PRO A 419 3.24 16.89 -4.56
C PRO A 419 3.92 16.55 -5.88
N TYR A 420 3.53 17.15 -7.01
CA TYR A 420 4.18 16.95 -8.29
C TYR A 420 5.31 17.95 -8.59
N SER A 421 5.54 18.96 -7.75
CA SER A 421 6.58 19.98 -8.01
C SER A 421 7.98 19.44 -7.67
N PRO A 422 8.89 19.34 -8.65
CA PRO A 422 10.29 18.96 -8.39
C PRO A 422 11.00 19.95 -7.47
N GLU A 423 10.66 21.25 -7.51
CA GLU A 423 11.26 22.25 -6.62
C GLU A 423 10.83 22.06 -5.16
N VAL A 424 9.60 21.59 -4.92
CA VAL A 424 9.16 21.18 -3.57
C VAL A 424 9.93 19.94 -3.10
N TRP A 425 10.25 19.02 -4.01
CA TRP A 425 11.08 17.85 -3.70
C TRP A 425 12.49 18.28 -3.33
N ASP A 426 13.15 19.08 -4.17
CA ASP A 426 14.50 19.59 -3.98
C ASP A 426 14.63 20.39 -2.67
N TYR A 427 13.63 21.20 -2.34
CA TYR A 427 13.58 21.93 -1.07
C TYR A 427 13.69 20.99 0.14
N ASN A 428 12.84 19.97 0.22
CA ASN A 428 12.83 19.04 1.36
C ASN A 428 14.05 18.10 1.35
N ILE A 429 14.52 17.68 0.17
CA ILE A 429 15.72 16.84 0.03
C ILE A 429 16.98 17.61 0.43
N SER A 430 17.06 18.92 0.12
CA SER A 430 18.20 19.77 0.54
C SER A 430 18.31 19.86 2.06
N ILE A 431 17.17 20.01 2.76
CA ILE A 431 17.09 19.99 4.22
C ILE A 431 17.52 18.62 4.76
N ALA A 432 17.03 17.53 4.16
CA ALA A 432 17.43 16.17 4.56
C ALA A 432 18.94 15.94 4.41
N ARG A 433 19.56 16.41 3.32
CA ARG A 433 21.01 16.32 3.11
C ARG A 433 21.79 17.09 4.17
N GLU A 434 21.39 18.33 4.48
CA GLU A 434 22.04 19.13 5.53
C GLU A 434 21.93 18.43 6.89
N VAL A 435 20.74 17.96 7.26
CA VAL A 435 20.49 17.20 8.50
C VAL A 435 21.42 15.98 8.62
N VAL A 436 21.59 15.21 7.54
CA VAL A 436 22.49 14.05 7.54
C VAL A 436 23.95 14.47 7.76
N THR A 437 24.39 15.59 7.16
CA THR A 437 25.76 16.10 7.41
C THR A 437 25.98 16.57 8.84
N LEU A 438 24.90 16.88 9.57
CA LEU A 438 24.92 17.24 10.99
C LEU A 438 24.84 16.01 11.92
N GLY A 439 24.86 14.79 11.36
CA GLY A 439 25.08 13.54 12.10
C GLY A 439 23.82 12.75 12.48
N VAL A 440 22.65 13.12 11.95
CA VAL A 440 21.41 12.34 12.13
C VAL A 440 21.50 10.98 11.45
N ASP A 441 21.02 9.93 12.12
CA ASP A 441 21.19 8.54 11.68
C ASP A 441 20.21 8.12 10.57
N GLU A 442 18.97 8.60 10.64
CA GLU A 442 17.85 8.25 9.73
C GLU A 442 16.99 9.48 9.43
N ILE A 443 16.52 9.60 8.18
CA ILE A 443 15.54 10.61 7.79
C ILE A 443 14.16 9.97 7.73
N GLN A 444 13.18 10.54 8.44
CA GLN A 444 11.80 10.12 8.38
C GLN A 444 10.93 11.20 7.72
N PHE A 445 10.40 10.93 6.54
CA PHE A 445 9.49 11.86 5.86
C PHE A 445 8.04 11.64 6.34
N ASP A 446 7.42 12.70 6.86
CA ASP A 446 6.01 12.71 7.23
C ASP A 446 5.20 13.64 6.31
N TYR A 447 3.88 13.46 6.30
CA TYR A 447 2.94 14.11 5.41
C TYR A 447 3.35 13.96 3.94
N ILE A 448 3.95 12.82 3.62
CA ILE A 448 4.21 12.34 2.27
C ILE A 448 2.92 11.77 1.67
N ARG A 449 1.97 12.68 1.39
CA ARG A 449 0.62 12.34 0.93
C ARG A 449 -0.10 13.56 0.36
N PHE A 450 -1.26 13.33 -0.24
CA PHE A 450 -2.24 14.37 -0.60
C PHE A 450 -3.14 14.74 0.60
N PRO A 451 -3.85 15.88 0.56
CA PRO A 451 -4.77 16.30 1.63
C PRO A 451 -5.90 15.29 1.84
N SER A 452 -6.28 15.10 3.11
CA SER A 452 -7.39 14.24 3.56
C SER A 452 -8.61 15.03 4.06
N ASP A 453 -8.41 16.29 4.41
CA ASP A 453 -9.37 17.12 5.12
C ASP A 453 -9.99 18.17 4.18
N GLY A 454 -11.23 18.58 4.46
CA GLY A 454 -11.93 19.56 3.63
C GLY A 454 -12.42 19.00 2.29
N ASN A 455 -12.76 19.90 1.35
CA ASN A 455 -13.28 19.50 0.04
C ASN A 455 -12.13 19.14 -0.91
N THR A 456 -11.69 17.89 -0.87
CA THR A 456 -10.55 17.40 -1.67
C THR A 456 -10.90 17.18 -3.15
N GLU A 457 -12.19 17.16 -3.52
CA GLU A 457 -12.65 17.06 -4.92
C GLU A 457 -12.30 18.30 -5.76
N ASP A 458 -12.15 19.45 -5.09
CA ASP A 458 -11.84 20.72 -5.73
C ASP A 458 -10.32 20.96 -5.90
N VAL A 459 -9.48 20.06 -5.38
CA VAL A 459 -8.02 20.19 -5.45
C VAL A 459 -7.55 20.04 -6.90
N VAL A 460 -6.69 20.97 -7.32
CA VAL A 460 -5.98 20.98 -8.59
C VAL A 460 -4.49 21.13 -8.33
N THR A 461 -3.71 20.30 -9.02
CA THR A 461 -2.26 20.36 -9.08
C THR A 461 -1.83 21.04 -10.37
N ARG A 462 -0.89 21.99 -10.28
CA ARG A 462 -0.38 22.75 -11.43
C ARG A 462 0.89 22.13 -12.02
N TYR A 463 1.54 21.25 -11.26
CA TYR A 463 2.76 20.55 -11.68
C TYR A 463 2.48 19.10 -12.10
N GLU A 464 1.21 18.70 -12.17
CA GLU A 464 0.81 17.34 -12.54
C GLU A 464 1.38 16.95 -13.90
N VAL A 465 2.08 15.81 -13.92
CA VAL A 465 2.59 15.22 -15.15
C VAL A 465 1.45 14.44 -15.81
N PRO A 466 1.08 14.74 -17.07
CA PRO A 466 0.00 14.03 -17.75
C PRO A 466 0.20 12.51 -17.72
N GLY A 467 -0.83 11.78 -17.25
CA GLY A 467 -0.80 10.33 -17.09
C GLY A 467 -0.19 9.82 -15.78
N ALA A 468 0.35 10.70 -14.94
CA ALA A 468 0.81 10.34 -13.60
C ALA A 468 -0.39 10.16 -12.66
N ASP A 469 -0.39 9.07 -11.91
CA ASP A 469 -1.27 8.93 -10.77
C ASP A 469 -0.66 9.59 -9.51
N ARG A 470 -1.47 9.79 -8.47
CA ARG A 470 -1.03 10.39 -7.20
C ARG A 470 0.10 9.60 -6.52
N VAL A 471 0.17 8.28 -6.72
CA VAL A 471 1.23 7.45 -6.16
C VAL A 471 2.55 7.75 -6.85
N GLN A 472 2.53 7.93 -8.18
CA GLN A 472 3.70 8.28 -8.98
C GLN A 472 4.32 9.64 -8.57
N ALA A 473 3.52 10.59 -8.08
CA ALA A 473 4.04 11.83 -7.50
C ALA A 473 4.96 11.55 -6.29
N LEU A 474 4.50 10.68 -5.38
CA LEU A 474 5.25 10.30 -4.19
C LEU A 474 6.45 9.39 -4.53
N GLU A 475 6.31 8.49 -5.51
CA GLU A 475 7.46 7.73 -6.03
C GLU A 475 8.52 8.65 -6.66
N GLY A 476 8.11 9.72 -7.34
CA GLY A 476 8.99 10.76 -7.87
C GLY A 476 9.85 11.40 -6.79
N PHE A 477 9.20 11.88 -5.72
CA PHE A 477 9.87 12.43 -4.54
C PHE A 477 10.80 11.40 -3.87
N LEU A 478 10.32 10.19 -3.57
CA LEU A 478 11.10 9.18 -2.85
C LEU A 478 12.26 8.62 -3.67
N SER A 479 12.08 8.44 -4.98
CA SER A 479 13.20 8.07 -5.85
C SER A 479 14.29 9.14 -5.80
N SER A 480 13.91 10.41 -5.89
CA SER A 480 14.86 11.53 -5.82
C SER A 480 15.55 11.60 -4.45
N ALA A 481 14.81 11.36 -3.36
CA ALA A 481 15.37 11.32 -2.01
C ALA A 481 16.35 10.15 -1.82
N ARG A 482 16.01 8.96 -2.35
CA ARG A 482 16.88 7.79 -2.28
C ARG A 482 18.18 7.97 -3.05
N ASP A 483 18.12 8.63 -4.21
CA ASP A 483 19.31 8.97 -5.01
C ASP A 483 20.22 10.00 -4.31
N ALA A 484 19.65 10.83 -3.43
CA ALA A 484 20.35 11.95 -2.79
C ALA A 484 20.89 11.66 -1.38
N LEU A 485 20.44 10.58 -0.75
CA LEU A 485 20.77 10.22 0.63
C LEU A 485 21.38 8.81 0.65
N ASP A 486 22.29 8.54 1.58
CA ASP A 486 22.86 7.19 1.81
C ASP A 486 22.41 6.56 3.14
N VAL A 487 21.79 7.36 4.01
CA VAL A 487 21.23 6.91 5.29
C VAL A 487 19.91 6.14 5.09
N PRO A 488 19.44 5.39 6.11
CA PRO A 488 18.08 4.89 6.15
C PRO A 488 17.05 5.99 5.90
N ILE A 489 16.07 5.68 5.06
CA ILE A 489 14.90 6.54 4.81
C ILE A 489 13.66 5.85 5.37
N GLY A 490 12.97 6.54 6.27
CA GLY A 490 11.66 6.20 6.80
C GLY A 490 10.55 7.05 6.19
N ILE A 491 9.32 6.52 6.13
CA ILE A 491 8.13 7.29 5.79
C ILE A 491 6.98 7.02 6.77
N ASP A 492 6.17 8.05 7.01
CA ASP A 492 4.96 7.93 7.81
C ASP A 492 3.74 7.71 6.92
N VAL A 493 2.99 6.64 7.23
CA VAL A 493 1.81 6.23 6.45
C VAL A 493 0.55 6.32 7.31
N PHE A 494 -0.50 6.89 6.73
CA PHE A 494 -1.80 6.97 7.38
C PHE A 494 -2.30 5.57 7.75
N GLY A 495 -2.78 5.36 8.98
CA GLY A 495 -3.03 4.02 9.52
C GLY A 495 -3.92 3.14 8.63
N PHE A 496 -4.98 3.71 8.04
CA PHE A 496 -5.87 2.97 7.15
C PHE A 496 -5.27 2.66 5.78
N ASN A 497 -4.44 3.55 5.22
CA ASN A 497 -3.60 3.26 4.04
C ASN A 497 -2.63 2.13 4.31
N GLY A 498 -2.20 2.01 5.57
CA GLY A 498 -1.50 0.85 6.09
C GLY A 498 -2.25 -0.46 5.90
N TRP A 499 -3.58 -0.45 5.97
CA TRP A 499 -4.35 -1.68 6.14
C TRP A 499 -4.64 -2.43 4.84
N SER A 500 -4.74 -1.78 3.69
CA SER A 500 -5.14 -2.45 2.44
C SER A 500 -4.38 -1.90 1.25
N SER A 501 -4.34 -2.64 0.14
CA SER A 501 -3.74 -2.12 -1.10
C SER A 501 -4.63 -1.03 -1.70
N MET A 502 -4.16 0.21 -1.67
CA MET A 502 -4.93 1.37 -2.11
C MET A 502 -4.01 2.47 -2.62
N ASN A 503 -4.60 3.46 -3.30
CA ASN A 503 -3.90 4.68 -3.72
C ASN A 503 -4.45 5.94 -3.01
N TYR A 504 -5.28 5.78 -1.97
CA TYR A 504 -5.84 6.91 -1.23
C TYR A 504 -4.70 7.82 -0.75
N LEU A 505 -4.86 9.15 -0.87
CA LEU A 505 -3.81 10.12 -0.52
C LEU A 505 -2.46 9.93 -1.26
N GLY A 506 -2.39 9.09 -2.31
CA GLY A 506 -1.15 8.72 -3.01
C GLY A 506 -0.32 7.63 -2.30
N GLN A 507 -0.70 7.16 -1.12
CA GLN A 507 0.10 6.21 -0.35
C GLN A 507 -0.24 4.76 -0.70
N ASP A 508 0.67 4.11 -1.45
CA ASP A 508 0.65 2.68 -1.77
C ASP A 508 1.93 2.01 -1.25
N ILE A 509 1.80 1.17 -0.22
CA ILE A 509 2.94 0.53 0.44
C ILE A 509 3.78 -0.32 -0.52
N THR A 510 3.13 -1.06 -1.42
CA THR A 510 3.84 -1.97 -2.34
C THR A 510 4.76 -1.18 -3.28
N ARG A 511 4.32 0.02 -3.67
CA ARG A 511 5.08 0.91 -4.57
C ARG A 511 6.11 1.74 -3.82
N LEU A 512 5.75 2.33 -2.69
CA LEU A 512 6.62 3.22 -1.92
C LEU A 512 7.78 2.47 -1.23
N ALA A 513 7.57 1.21 -0.80
CA ALA A 513 8.59 0.37 -0.17
C ALA A 513 9.89 0.23 -1.00
N ARG A 514 9.80 0.39 -2.32
CA ARG A 514 10.96 0.28 -3.22
C ARG A 514 12.03 1.36 -3.01
N TYR A 515 11.68 2.45 -2.35
CA TYR A 515 12.54 3.62 -2.20
C TYR A 515 12.95 3.88 -0.75
N VAL A 516 12.44 3.10 0.21
CA VAL A 516 12.54 3.39 1.65
C VAL A 516 12.94 2.14 2.42
N ASP A 517 13.66 2.34 3.51
CA ASP A 517 14.15 1.26 4.37
C ASP A 517 13.17 1.00 5.53
N VAL A 518 12.37 2.00 5.93
CA VAL A 518 11.39 1.91 7.02
C VAL A 518 10.03 2.49 6.60
N ILE A 519 8.95 1.79 6.94
CA ILE A 519 7.59 2.32 6.86
C ILE A 519 7.01 2.36 8.28
N SER A 520 6.51 3.53 8.66
CA SER A 520 6.00 3.84 10.00
C SER A 520 4.50 4.12 9.95
N PRO A 521 3.66 3.07 9.92
CA PRO A 521 2.21 3.25 9.86
C PRO A 521 1.65 3.73 11.21
N MET A 522 0.72 4.68 11.15
CA MET A 522 0.04 5.26 12.32
C MET A 522 -1.26 4.52 12.62
N PHE A 523 -1.20 3.30 13.17
CA PHE A 523 -2.38 2.46 13.46
C PHE A 523 -3.18 2.90 14.69
N TYR A 524 -3.34 4.21 14.88
CA TYR A 524 -4.06 4.81 16.01
C TYR A 524 -5.50 4.28 16.08
N PRO A 525 -5.86 3.46 17.09
CA PRO A 525 -7.19 2.84 17.12
C PRO A 525 -8.33 3.88 17.28
N SER A 526 -8.00 5.09 17.74
CA SER A 526 -8.90 6.25 17.74
C SER A 526 -9.30 6.73 16.34
N HIS A 527 -8.48 6.48 15.32
CA HIS A 527 -8.70 6.91 13.93
C HIS A 527 -9.45 5.85 13.10
N PHE A 528 -9.67 4.66 13.65
CA PHE A 528 -10.55 3.65 13.05
C PHE A 528 -11.98 3.86 13.53
N ALA A 529 -12.92 3.87 12.59
CA ALA A 529 -14.35 4.02 12.87
C ALA A 529 -14.83 3.05 13.96
N LEU A 530 -15.71 3.50 14.85
CA LEU A 530 -16.19 2.68 15.98
C LEU A 530 -16.77 1.31 15.55
N PRO A 531 -17.52 1.17 14.43
CA PRO A 531 -18.03 -0.12 13.98
C PRO A 531 -17.01 -1.04 13.29
N PHE A 532 -15.74 -0.62 13.17
CA PHE A 532 -14.66 -1.43 12.60
C PHE A 532 -14.21 -2.50 13.59
N LEU A 533 -14.08 -3.74 13.10
CA LEU A 533 -13.81 -4.96 13.86
C LEU A 533 -14.80 -5.15 15.04
N PRO A 534 -16.12 -5.22 14.76
CA PRO A 534 -17.16 -5.21 15.79
C PRO A 534 -17.17 -6.44 16.69
N GLN A 535 -16.42 -7.49 16.34
CA GLN A 535 -16.28 -8.70 17.15
C GLN A 535 -15.34 -8.52 18.36
N PHE A 536 -14.60 -7.42 18.44
CA PHE A 536 -13.71 -7.11 19.56
C PHE A 536 -14.21 -5.91 20.37
N SER A 537 -13.87 -5.86 21.66
CA SER A 537 -14.04 -4.66 22.47
C SER A 537 -13.14 -3.52 21.97
N TYR A 538 -13.41 -2.29 22.38
CA TYR A 538 -12.58 -1.13 21.98
C TYR A 538 -11.10 -1.28 22.37
N LEU A 539 -10.82 -1.80 23.57
CA LEU A 539 -9.45 -2.11 23.98
C LEU A 539 -8.90 -3.33 23.23
N GLY A 540 -9.70 -4.39 23.08
CA GLY A 540 -9.29 -5.61 22.39
C GLY A 540 -8.92 -5.39 20.93
N ARG A 541 -9.67 -4.52 20.22
CA ARG A 541 -9.36 -4.16 18.83
C ARG A 541 -8.07 -3.38 18.71
N ALA A 542 -7.61 -2.66 19.74
CA ALA A 542 -6.33 -1.95 19.71
C ALA A 542 -5.18 -2.90 19.42
N ARG A 543 -5.10 -4.03 20.14
CA ARG A 543 -4.10 -5.08 19.88
C ARG A 543 -4.19 -5.62 18.47
N VAL A 544 -5.40 -5.96 18.02
CA VAL A 544 -5.65 -6.55 16.70
C VAL A 544 -5.30 -5.58 15.57
N ILE A 545 -5.56 -4.29 15.76
CA ILE A 545 -5.25 -3.23 14.80
C ILE A 545 -3.74 -3.14 14.54
N TYR A 546 -2.91 -3.22 15.60
CA TYR A 546 -1.46 -3.24 15.42
C TYR A 546 -0.94 -4.58 14.89
N ASP A 547 -1.44 -5.71 15.38
CA ASP A 547 -0.98 -7.04 14.94
C ASP A 547 -1.26 -7.25 13.44
N LEU A 548 -2.53 -7.18 13.04
CA LEU A 548 -2.91 -7.39 11.64
C LEU A 548 -2.40 -6.27 10.73
N GLY A 549 -2.43 -5.01 11.18
CA GLY A 549 -1.89 -3.89 10.41
C GLY A 549 -0.41 -4.05 10.09
N THR A 550 0.39 -4.43 11.08
CA THR A 550 1.84 -4.65 10.91
C THR A 550 2.11 -5.80 9.95
N ARG A 551 1.44 -6.96 10.13
CA ARG A 551 1.59 -8.11 9.22
C ARG A 551 1.18 -7.78 7.78
N ARG A 552 0.11 -6.99 7.63
CA ARG A 552 -0.35 -6.47 6.33
C ARG A 552 0.73 -5.63 5.66
N ASN A 553 1.34 -4.71 6.40
CA ASN A 553 2.42 -3.86 5.86
C ASN A 553 3.65 -4.68 5.48
N GLN A 554 4.06 -5.64 6.31
CA GLN A 554 5.19 -6.53 6.01
C GLN A 554 4.95 -7.34 4.72
N ALA A 555 3.72 -7.86 4.55
CA ALA A 555 3.36 -8.61 3.35
C ALA A 555 3.36 -7.73 2.09
N LEU A 556 2.90 -6.48 2.20
CA LEU A 556 2.83 -5.53 1.09
C LEU A 556 4.20 -4.95 0.72
N ALA A 557 4.99 -4.54 1.71
CA ALA A 557 6.30 -3.92 1.51
C ALA A 557 7.34 -4.92 1.02
N GLY A 558 7.20 -6.20 1.42
CA GLY A 558 8.19 -7.22 1.12
C GLY A 558 9.36 -7.20 2.11
N PRO A 559 10.39 -8.02 1.87
CA PRO A 559 11.42 -8.28 2.87
C PRO A 559 12.40 -7.10 3.03
N ASP A 560 12.54 -6.24 2.02
CA ASP A 560 13.58 -5.20 1.92
C ASP A 560 13.19 -3.87 2.58
N THR A 561 12.11 -3.87 3.37
CA THR A 561 11.61 -2.70 4.09
C THR A 561 11.11 -3.13 5.45
N LEU A 562 11.54 -2.40 6.49
CA LEU A 562 11.13 -2.65 7.87
C LEU A 562 9.80 -1.96 8.17
N ILE A 563 8.98 -2.60 9.01
CA ILE A 563 7.76 -1.99 9.53
C ILE A 563 7.98 -1.60 10.99
N ARG A 564 7.90 -0.29 11.28
CA ARG A 564 8.07 0.31 12.62
C ARG A 564 6.86 1.19 12.95
N PRO A 565 5.76 0.63 13.49
CA PRO A 565 4.55 1.40 13.72
C PRO A 565 4.73 2.54 14.74
N TYR A 566 4.00 3.63 14.51
CA TYR A 566 3.75 4.61 15.56
C TYR A 566 2.65 4.11 16.49
N ILE A 567 2.96 4.00 17.78
CA ILE A 567 2.01 3.65 18.83
C ILE A 567 1.31 4.93 19.32
N GLN A 568 -0.02 4.87 19.48
CA GLN A 568 -0.81 5.97 20.02
C GLN A 568 -0.49 6.17 21.51
N ALA A 569 0.30 7.19 21.82
CA ALA A 569 0.62 7.60 23.18
C ALA A 569 -0.05 8.94 23.53
N PHE A 570 -1.22 9.20 22.94
CA PHE A 570 -2.15 10.28 23.31
C PHE A 570 -3.59 9.76 23.42
N LEU A 571 -4.46 10.56 24.04
CA LEU A 571 -5.90 10.29 24.16
C LEU A 571 -6.68 11.33 23.36
N ILE A 572 -7.71 10.91 22.64
CA ILE A 572 -8.62 11.81 21.91
C ILE A 572 -10.07 11.32 21.99
N GLY A 573 -11.02 12.26 21.92
CA GLY A 573 -12.44 11.94 21.89
C GLY A 573 -12.88 11.16 23.14
N PRO A 574 -13.57 10.01 23.00
CA PRO A 574 -14.01 9.20 24.14
C PRO A 574 -12.87 8.69 25.04
N GLU A 575 -11.66 8.54 24.49
CA GLU A 575 -10.49 8.04 25.23
C GLU A 575 -10.04 9.01 26.34
N LEU A 576 -10.43 10.29 26.26
CA LEU A 576 -10.14 11.29 27.30
C LEU A 576 -10.77 10.94 28.65
N GLN A 577 -11.74 10.01 28.68
CA GLN A 577 -12.37 9.51 29.90
C GLN A 577 -11.61 8.32 30.52
N PHE A 578 -10.53 7.85 29.90
CA PHE A 578 -9.77 6.72 30.43
C PHE A 578 -9.08 7.10 31.75
N SER A 579 -9.28 6.24 32.76
CA SER A 579 -8.42 6.24 33.93
C SER A 579 -6.98 5.89 33.54
N GLU A 580 -5.99 6.30 34.35
CA GLU A 580 -4.59 5.96 34.08
C GLU A 580 -4.35 4.44 33.95
N PRO A 581 -4.93 3.55 34.78
CA PRO A 581 -4.83 2.11 34.58
C PRO A 581 -5.38 1.64 33.22
N THR A 582 -6.54 2.16 32.80
CA THR A 582 -7.16 1.84 31.51
C THR A 582 -6.28 2.31 30.36
N TYR A 583 -5.69 3.49 30.47
CA TYR A 583 -4.80 4.00 29.44
C TYR A 583 -3.51 3.18 29.34
N ARG A 584 -2.96 2.75 30.48
CA ARG A 584 -1.80 1.87 30.52
C ARG A 584 -2.10 0.54 29.82
N GLU A 585 -3.23 -0.09 30.12
CA GLU A 585 -3.69 -1.30 29.44
C GLU A 585 -3.84 -1.08 27.92
N TYR A 586 -4.47 0.04 27.54
CA TYR A 586 -4.66 0.41 26.13
C TYR A 586 -3.32 0.54 25.39
N LEU A 587 -2.31 1.19 25.98
CA LEU A 587 -0.97 1.29 25.41
C LEU A 587 -0.29 -0.08 25.32
N GLN A 588 -0.38 -0.90 26.37
CA GLN A 588 0.21 -2.24 26.41
C GLN A 588 -0.36 -3.16 25.33
N LEU A 589 -1.66 -3.10 25.07
CA LEU A 589 -2.31 -3.88 24.02
C LEU A 589 -1.80 -3.49 22.62
N GLN A 590 -1.58 -2.20 22.37
CA GLN A 590 -1.00 -1.74 21.10
C GLN A 590 0.44 -2.25 20.91
N VAL A 591 1.29 -2.09 21.94
CA VAL A 591 2.67 -2.60 21.94
C VAL A 591 2.71 -4.12 21.77
N GLN A 592 1.82 -4.83 22.46
CA GLN A 592 1.68 -6.28 22.34
C GLN A 592 1.36 -6.68 20.90
N GLY A 593 0.38 -6.03 20.26
CA GLY A 593 0.03 -6.30 18.87
C GLY A 593 1.20 -6.09 17.92
N SER A 594 1.90 -4.96 18.04
CA SER A 594 3.07 -4.63 17.24
C SER A 594 4.19 -5.68 17.39
N ARG A 595 4.48 -6.11 18.62
CA ARG A 595 5.52 -7.12 18.90
C ARG A 595 5.12 -8.51 18.43
N GLN A 596 3.86 -8.91 18.60
CA GLN A 596 3.34 -10.21 18.15
C GLN A 596 3.47 -10.37 16.63
N ALA A 597 3.31 -9.28 15.88
CA ALA A 597 3.51 -9.23 14.44
C ALA A 597 4.99 -9.26 14.01
N GLY A 598 5.94 -9.09 14.93
CA GLY A 598 7.36 -9.01 14.59
C GLY A 598 7.75 -7.69 13.92
N SER A 599 7.15 -6.56 14.33
CA SER A 599 7.63 -5.23 13.94
C SER A 599 9.10 -5.04 14.32
N SER A 600 9.84 -4.28 13.51
CA SER A 600 11.24 -3.93 13.80
C SER A 600 11.30 -2.70 14.72
N GLY A 601 10.76 -2.92 15.93
CA GLY A 601 10.53 -1.89 16.92
C GLY A 601 9.25 -1.08 16.69
N PHE A 602 9.14 0.06 17.37
CA PHE A 602 7.98 0.96 17.34
C PHE A 602 8.34 2.32 17.93
N THR A 603 7.60 3.37 17.58
CA THR A 603 7.79 4.72 18.15
C THR A 603 6.53 5.17 18.88
N LEU A 604 6.65 5.67 20.11
CA LEU A 604 5.52 6.28 20.80
C LEU A 604 5.27 7.70 20.29
N TRP A 605 4.05 7.99 19.84
CA TRP A 605 3.66 9.32 19.40
C TRP A 605 2.84 10.05 20.46
N ASN A 606 3.36 11.19 20.92
CA ASN A 606 2.61 12.15 21.72
C ASN A 606 3.13 13.58 21.48
N ALA A 607 2.33 14.41 20.82
CA ALA A 607 2.69 15.80 20.50
C ALA A 607 3.06 16.65 21.73
N SER A 608 2.55 16.33 22.92
CA SER A 608 2.90 17.04 24.16
C SER A 608 4.26 16.65 24.75
N GLY A 609 4.87 15.55 24.30
CA GLY A 609 6.10 15.00 24.87
C GLY A 609 5.95 14.41 26.27
N ARG A 610 4.71 14.18 26.76
CA ARG A 610 4.42 13.65 28.10
C ARG A 610 4.02 12.18 28.08
N TYR A 611 4.89 11.32 28.59
CA TYR A 611 4.71 9.85 28.60
C TYR A 611 4.41 9.28 29.99
N TYR A 612 3.48 9.90 30.73
CA TYR A 612 3.15 9.54 32.11
C TYR A 612 2.53 8.14 32.28
N MET A 613 1.99 7.57 31.20
CA MET A 613 1.37 6.25 31.19
C MET A 613 2.39 5.11 31.18
N LEU A 614 3.67 5.40 30.92
CA LEU A 614 4.74 4.40 30.98
C LEU A 614 5.02 4.02 32.45
N PRO A 615 5.12 2.71 32.75
CA PRO A 615 5.27 2.21 34.11
C PRO A 615 6.57 2.63 34.78
#